data_AF-A0A955WTV1-F1
#
_entry.id   AF-A0A955WTV1-F1
#
_cell.length_a   1.000
_cell.length_b   1.000
_cell.length_c   1.000
_cell.angle_alpha   90.00
_cell.angle_beta   90.00
_cell.angle_gamma   90.00
#
_symmetry.space_group_name_H-M   'P 1'
#
loop_
_entity.id
_entity.type
_entity.pdbx_description
1 polymer ?
#
loop_
_entity_poly.entity_id
_entity_poly.type
_entity_poly.pdbx_seq_one_letter_code
_entity_poly.pdbx_strand_id
1 'polypeptide(L)'
;MRAPMFSLILLALAAPQVHAFELKTDDEGHSVAWARAEVVYRMEAQGARDLTEAASLRAVKGAFGAWDQAAEGLRIRFGGVVSNVAVGFDREAGAQNANVVHFSRDVWSFDSPTALAVTLTTYRAGGGGLVDADIVVNETHYAWSEGPEGDHDLQNTLAHEAGHFLGLAHSAEAEATMYARATPHETKKRDLHLDDVQGVQRLYGGDWVPPEAGTESELEAEPPGGCQAGPWAASPPLWVWIFGVAGLLALRRRRALAVVAVFGGLFMAEGQAQASAFRALSLEGLAERADFVVEGPVVAVTARWEGGLIITHALIRVEVCHLGRCPAEVLARTVGGRVGDLIQEAEGLAHFDLGEQALVFMGPARPDGARAVIGAGQGKFSVLPGPDGGWAFRSLHPLPLVGPEAPAARAWRAVPAASLRAALAALRR
;
A
#
# COMPACT_ATOMS: atom_id res chain seq x y z
N MET A 1 42.27 32.34 35.74
CA MET A 1 41.41 32.59 34.56
C MET A 1 40.53 31.36 34.36
N ARG A 2 39.23 31.46 34.63
CA ARG A 2 38.24 30.39 34.38
C ARG A 2 37.14 31.01 33.52
N ALA A 3 36.92 30.47 32.34
CA ALA A 3 35.85 30.89 31.44
C ALA A 3 34.49 30.38 31.95
N PRO A 4 33.39 31.15 31.81
CA PRO A 4 32.06 30.66 32.13
C PRO A 4 31.51 29.85 30.95
N MET A 5 30.96 28.68 31.26
CA MET A 5 30.26 27.80 30.33
C MET A 5 28.83 28.32 30.15
N PHE A 6 28.46 28.77 28.95
CA PHE A 6 27.07 29.10 28.62
C PHE A 6 26.33 27.81 28.26
N SER A 7 25.30 27.45 29.03
CA SER A 7 24.35 26.42 28.61
C SER A 7 23.41 27.00 27.55
N LEU A 8 23.50 26.48 26.33
CA LEU A 8 22.49 26.68 25.29
C LEU A 8 21.24 25.88 25.67
N ILE A 9 20.10 26.55 25.85
CA ILE A 9 18.80 25.90 25.82
C ILE A 9 18.39 25.83 24.35
N LEU A 10 18.39 24.62 23.77
CA LEU A 10 17.81 24.38 22.45
C LEU A 10 16.28 24.42 22.57
N LEU A 11 15.65 25.42 21.96
CA LEU A 11 14.23 25.39 21.64
C LEU A 11 14.04 24.42 20.47
N ALA A 12 13.43 23.27 20.72
CA ALA A 12 13.01 22.37 19.65
C ALA A 12 11.83 23.01 18.90
N LEU A 13 12.09 23.55 17.70
CA LEU A 13 11.03 23.85 16.75
C LEU A 13 10.42 22.51 16.31
N ALA A 14 9.12 22.32 16.61
CA ALA A 14 8.36 21.22 16.05
C ALA A 14 8.33 21.38 14.52
N ALA A 15 9.02 20.51 13.80
CA ALA A 15 8.90 20.43 12.36
C ALA A 15 7.44 20.05 12.01
N PRO A 16 6.86 20.59 10.93
CA PRO A 16 5.58 20.12 10.44
C PRO A 16 5.69 18.61 10.17
N GLN A 17 4.71 17.83 10.66
CA GLN A 17 4.66 16.41 10.34
C GLN A 17 4.49 16.28 8.83
N VAL A 18 5.51 15.75 8.17
CA VAL A 18 5.41 15.37 6.76
C VAL A 18 4.51 14.14 6.71
N HIS A 19 3.39 14.26 6.02
CA HIS A 19 2.43 13.18 5.82
C HIS A 19 3.08 12.04 5.02
N ALA A 20 2.96 10.79 5.48
CA ALA A 20 3.57 9.61 4.84
C ALA A 20 2.53 8.69 4.16
N PHE A 21 1.23 8.97 4.34
CA PHE A 21 0.17 8.15 3.79
C PHE A 21 0.15 8.25 2.26
N GLU A 22 -0.11 7.12 1.63
CA GLU A 22 -0.29 7.03 0.18
C GLU A 22 -1.73 6.66 -0.14
N LEU A 23 -2.31 7.31 -1.13
CA LEU A 23 -3.64 7.02 -1.65
C LEU A 23 -3.49 6.30 -2.98
N LYS A 24 -4.38 5.35 -3.25
CA LYS A 24 -4.51 4.81 -4.60
C LYS A 24 -5.03 5.90 -5.53
N THR A 25 -4.51 5.92 -6.75
CA THR A 25 -4.95 6.84 -7.80
C THR A 25 -5.10 6.11 -9.12
N ASP A 26 -6.06 6.53 -9.94
CA ASP A 26 -6.11 6.09 -11.34
C ASP A 26 -4.98 6.73 -12.18
N ASP A 27 -4.90 6.36 -13.46
CA ASP A 27 -3.89 6.86 -14.42
C ASP A 27 -3.90 8.39 -14.59
N GLU A 28 -5.02 9.03 -14.24
CA GLU A 28 -5.22 10.49 -14.33
C GLU A 28 -4.97 11.21 -12.99
N GLY A 29 -4.64 10.46 -11.94
CA GLY A 29 -4.33 10.98 -10.62
C GLY A 29 -5.56 11.20 -9.72
N HIS A 30 -6.75 10.73 -10.13
CA HIS A 30 -7.93 10.78 -9.26
C HIS A 30 -7.80 9.75 -8.16
N SER A 31 -8.11 10.12 -6.92
CA SER A 31 -8.11 9.19 -5.80
C SER A 31 -9.13 8.07 -6.01
N VAL A 32 -8.70 6.83 -5.79
CA VAL A 32 -9.59 5.68 -5.83
C VAL A 32 -10.36 5.62 -4.51
N ALA A 33 -11.68 5.77 -4.56
CA ALA A 33 -12.52 5.88 -3.38
C ALA A 33 -13.98 5.48 -3.65
N TRP A 34 -14.72 5.11 -2.61
CA TRP A 34 -16.15 4.84 -2.66
C TRP A 34 -16.93 6.12 -2.92
N ALA A 35 -17.65 6.19 -4.04
CA ALA A 35 -18.53 7.31 -4.37
C ALA A 35 -19.94 7.15 -3.74
N ARG A 36 -20.04 6.69 -2.49
CA ARG A 36 -21.32 6.43 -1.79
C ARG A 36 -21.19 6.65 -0.28
N ALA A 37 -22.28 7.00 0.40
CA ALA A 37 -22.29 7.24 1.84
C ALA A 37 -22.30 5.98 2.71
N GLU A 38 -22.71 4.82 2.15
CA GLU A 38 -22.67 3.53 2.84
C GLU A 38 -22.07 2.47 1.92
N VAL A 39 -21.11 1.71 2.43
CA VAL A 39 -20.58 0.50 1.80
C VAL A 39 -20.86 -0.71 2.68
N VAL A 40 -21.27 -1.81 2.06
CA VAL A 40 -21.60 -3.05 2.76
C VAL A 40 -20.58 -4.12 2.39
N TYR A 41 -19.99 -4.76 3.40
CA TYR A 41 -19.12 -5.92 3.24
C TYR A 41 -19.73 -7.16 3.90
N ARG A 42 -19.40 -8.35 3.40
CA ARG A 42 -19.90 -9.63 3.93
C ARG A 42 -18.74 -10.58 4.17
N MET A 43 -18.95 -11.57 5.04
CA MET A 43 -17.96 -12.59 5.34
C MET A 43 -18.45 -13.94 4.83
N GLU A 44 -17.58 -14.75 4.27
CA GLU A 44 -17.88 -16.17 4.04
C GLU A 44 -18.24 -16.87 5.36
N ALA A 45 -19.34 -17.62 5.36
CA ALA A 45 -19.95 -18.18 6.57
C ALA A 45 -19.03 -19.09 7.37
N GLN A 46 -18.17 -19.84 6.69
CA GLN A 46 -17.28 -20.83 7.30
C GLN A 46 -16.12 -20.19 8.07
N GLY A 47 -15.79 -18.92 7.82
CA GLY A 47 -14.65 -18.24 8.44
C GLY A 47 -13.30 -18.90 8.16
N ALA A 48 -12.30 -18.55 8.96
CA ALA A 48 -10.98 -19.15 8.89
C ALA A 48 -10.99 -20.58 9.49
N ARG A 49 -10.35 -21.55 8.84
CA ARG A 49 -10.31 -22.97 9.23
C ARG A 49 -9.72 -23.19 10.62
N ASP A 50 -8.72 -22.41 11.00
CA ASP A 50 -8.01 -22.53 12.27
C ASP A 50 -8.75 -21.86 13.45
N LEU A 51 -9.83 -21.12 13.15
CA LEU A 51 -10.60 -20.36 14.12
C LEU A 51 -12.04 -20.86 14.20
N THR A 52 -12.70 -20.54 15.32
CA THR A 52 -14.16 -20.68 15.37
C THR A 52 -14.81 -19.65 14.45
N GLU A 53 -16.02 -19.93 13.94
CA GLU A 53 -16.82 -18.96 13.17
C GLU A 53 -16.99 -17.64 13.94
N ALA A 54 -17.20 -17.72 15.26
CA ALA A 54 -17.33 -16.56 16.13
C ALA A 54 -16.02 -15.75 16.25
N ALA A 55 -14.86 -16.42 16.31
CA ALA A 55 -13.56 -15.75 16.33
C ALA A 55 -13.24 -15.09 14.98
N SER A 56 -13.51 -15.79 13.87
CA SER A 56 -13.38 -15.22 12.52
C SER A 56 -14.25 -13.98 12.35
N LEU A 57 -15.51 -14.06 12.78
CA LEU A 57 -16.44 -12.93 12.72
C LEU A 57 -15.99 -11.75 13.59
N ARG A 58 -15.44 -12.00 14.78
CA ARG A 58 -14.87 -10.95 15.64
C ARG A 58 -13.68 -10.28 14.97
N ALA A 59 -12.73 -11.05 14.43
CA ALA A 59 -11.56 -10.51 13.73
C ALA A 59 -11.96 -9.64 12.53
N VAL A 60 -12.87 -10.13 11.69
CA VAL A 60 -13.40 -9.39 10.53
C VAL A 60 -14.10 -8.11 10.97
N LYS A 61 -14.98 -8.15 11.96
CA LYS A 61 -15.67 -6.94 12.47
C LYS A 61 -14.70 -5.96 13.14
N GLY A 62 -13.71 -6.46 13.87
CA GLY A 62 -12.69 -5.63 14.52
C GLY A 62 -11.85 -4.86 13.50
N ALA A 63 -11.45 -5.52 12.40
CA ALA A 63 -10.69 -4.90 11.33
C ALA A 63 -11.44 -3.73 10.68
N PHE A 64 -12.68 -3.92 10.22
CA PHE A 64 -13.47 -2.84 9.62
C PHE A 64 -13.94 -1.80 10.63
N GLY A 65 -14.18 -2.19 11.88
CA GLY A 65 -14.65 -1.29 12.93
C GLY A 65 -13.62 -0.22 13.34
N ALA A 66 -12.32 -0.49 13.18
CA ALA A 66 -11.28 0.52 13.37
C ALA A 66 -11.38 1.62 12.31
N TRP A 67 -11.65 1.24 11.06
CA TRP A 67 -11.80 2.18 9.95
C TRP A 67 -13.13 2.93 9.94
N ASP A 68 -14.25 2.29 10.30
CA ASP A 68 -15.58 2.93 10.38
C ASP A 68 -15.58 4.11 11.36
N GLN A 69 -14.76 4.05 12.42
CA GLN A 69 -14.59 5.14 13.37
C GLN A 69 -13.78 6.30 12.80
N ALA A 70 -12.84 6.05 11.88
CA ALA A 70 -11.95 7.07 11.31
C ALA A 70 -12.51 7.70 10.02
N ALA A 71 -13.31 6.95 9.25
CA ALA A 71 -13.93 7.36 8.00
C ALA A 71 -15.27 8.07 8.23
N GLU A 72 -15.27 9.23 8.87
CA GLU A 72 -16.48 9.93 9.35
C GLU A 72 -17.57 10.17 8.27
N GLY A 73 -17.17 10.35 7.01
CA GLY A 73 -18.06 10.57 5.87
C GLY A 73 -18.59 9.29 5.19
N LEU A 74 -18.08 8.11 5.57
CA LEU A 74 -18.45 6.82 4.97
C LEU A 74 -18.87 5.83 6.04
N ARG A 75 -20.10 5.33 5.94
CA ARG A 75 -20.58 4.24 6.78
C ARG A 75 -20.12 2.88 6.25
N ILE A 76 -19.36 2.14 7.05
CA ILE A 76 -18.88 0.79 6.70
C ILE A 76 -19.73 -0.23 7.46
N ARG A 77 -20.64 -0.90 6.76
CA ARG A 77 -21.62 -1.79 7.39
C ARG A 77 -21.34 -3.27 7.13
N PHE A 78 -21.36 -4.07 8.19
CA PHE A 78 -21.38 -5.52 8.06
C PHE A 78 -22.75 -6.00 7.58
N GLY A 79 -22.78 -6.63 6.41
CA GLY A 79 -23.98 -7.13 5.73
C GLY A 79 -24.40 -8.56 6.10
N GLY A 80 -23.69 -9.20 7.03
CA GLY A 80 -23.93 -10.60 7.40
C GLY A 80 -22.96 -11.57 6.74
N VAL A 81 -23.26 -12.86 6.90
CA VAL A 81 -22.48 -13.94 6.30
C VAL A 81 -23.12 -14.46 5.03
N VAL A 82 -22.30 -14.97 4.11
CA VAL A 82 -22.74 -15.54 2.82
C VAL A 82 -22.10 -16.90 2.57
N SER A 83 -22.77 -17.72 1.76
CA SER A 83 -22.25 -18.99 1.26
C SER A 83 -22.08 -18.90 -0.25
N ASN A 84 -21.27 -19.79 -0.83
CA ASN A 84 -20.97 -19.82 -2.27
C ASN A 84 -20.38 -18.49 -2.76
N VAL A 85 -19.30 -18.05 -2.11
CA VAL A 85 -18.64 -16.80 -2.45
C VAL A 85 -18.00 -16.91 -3.84
N ALA A 86 -18.31 -15.94 -4.70
CA ALA A 86 -17.58 -15.67 -5.93
C ALA A 86 -16.72 -14.44 -5.68
N VAL A 87 -15.42 -14.54 -5.98
CA VAL A 87 -14.46 -13.44 -5.84
C VAL A 87 -14.40 -12.67 -7.16
N GLY A 88 -14.37 -11.35 -7.06
CA GLY A 88 -14.25 -10.42 -8.17
C GLY A 88 -15.57 -9.76 -8.52
N PHE A 89 -15.49 -8.81 -9.46
CA PHE A 89 -16.62 -7.97 -9.80
C PHE A 89 -17.64 -8.68 -10.69
N ASP A 90 -18.85 -8.88 -10.16
CA ASP A 90 -20.00 -9.32 -10.93
C ASP A 90 -20.57 -8.16 -11.77
N ARG A 91 -20.20 -8.16 -13.05
CA ARG A 91 -20.65 -7.17 -14.03
C ARG A 91 -22.15 -7.24 -14.33
N GLU A 92 -22.79 -8.39 -14.13
CA GLU A 92 -24.24 -8.55 -14.34
C GLU A 92 -25.01 -7.98 -13.14
N ALA A 93 -24.51 -8.18 -11.92
CA ALA A 93 -25.06 -7.58 -10.71
C ALA A 93 -24.80 -6.06 -10.63
N GLY A 94 -23.69 -5.59 -11.22
CA GLY A 94 -23.34 -4.17 -11.26
C GLY A 94 -23.29 -3.55 -9.85
N ALA A 95 -24.15 -2.57 -9.58
CA ALA A 95 -24.20 -1.90 -8.28
C ALA A 95 -24.60 -2.82 -7.09
N GLN A 96 -25.16 -4.00 -7.37
CA GLN A 96 -25.54 -5.00 -6.37
C GLN A 96 -24.42 -5.99 -6.04
N ASN A 97 -23.26 -5.85 -6.69
CA ASN A 97 -22.08 -6.64 -6.40
C ASN A 97 -21.77 -6.61 -4.89
N ALA A 98 -21.45 -7.78 -4.33
CA ALA A 98 -21.18 -7.92 -2.91
C ALA A 98 -19.68 -7.87 -2.67
N ASN A 99 -19.23 -6.92 -1.85
CA ASN A 99 -17.87 -6.96 -1.34
C ASN A 99 -17.73 -8.08 -0.29
N VAL A 100 -16.82 -9.01 -0.49
CA VAL A 100 -16.70 -10.22 0.34
C VAL A 100 -15.32 -10.38 0.98
N VAL A 101 -15.30 -10.89 2.20
CA VAL A 101 -14.12 -11.50 2.83
C VAL A 101 -14.21 -13.00 2.62
N HIS A 102 -13.33 -13.53 1.77
CA HIS A 102 -13.26 -14.95 1.38
C HIS A 102 -12.02 -15.63 1.98
N PHE A 103 -12.17 -16.88 2.43
CA PHE A 103 -11.07 -17.68 2.98
C PHE A 103 -10.65 -18.75 1.96
N SER A 104 -9.60 -18.46 1.20
CA SER A 104 -9.12 -19.32 0.11
C SER A 104 -8.36 -20.54 0.65
N ARG A 105 -9.07 -21.66 0.78
CA ARG A 105 -8.61 -22.89 1.43
C ARG A 105 -7.80 -23.84 0.56
N ASP A 106 -8.18 -23.98 -0.69
CA ASP A 106 -7.69 -25.08 -1.54
C ASP A 106 -6.82 -24.58 -2.71
N VAL A 107 -7.16 -23.42 -3.30
CA VAL A 107 -6.49 -22.90 -4.49
C VAL A 107 -6.23 -21.40 -4.35
N TRP A 108 -4.96 -21.03 -4.20
CA TRP A 108 -4.52 -19.64 -4.22
C TRP A 108 -4.34 -19.14 -5.66
N SER A 109 -5.20 -18.21 -6.10
CA SER A 109 -5.28 -17.76 -7.50
C SER A 109 -4.44 -16.53 -7.85
N PHE A 110 -3.78 -15.91 -6.86
CA PHE A 110 -3.06 -14.64 -7.01
C PHE A 110 -1.56 -14.79 -7.31
N ASP A 111 -1.12 -15.96 -7.78
CA ASP A 111 0.24 -16.24 -8.28
C ASP A 111 1.38 -15.80 -7.31
N SER A 112 1.07 -15.67 -6.01
CA SER A 112 1.98 -15.24 -4.94
C SER A 112 1.67 -15.97 -3.63
N PRO A 113 2.26 -17.15 -3.40
CA PRO A 113 1.97 -17.94 -2.21
C PRO A 113 2.43 -17.26 -0.91
N THR A 114 3.21 -16.18 -1.01
CA THR A 114 3.75 -15.43 0.14
C THR A 114 2.87 -14.27 0.60
N ALA A 115 1.80 -13.96 -0.14
CA ALA A 115 0.83 -12.96 0.29
C ALA A 115 -0.07 -13.55 1.39
N LEU A 116 -0.23 -12.85 2.50
CA LEU A 116 -1.10 -13.27 3.61
C LEU A 116 -2.58 -13.12 3.23
N ALA A 117 -2.89 -12.02 2.54
CA ALA A 117 -4.18 -11.76 1.94
C ALA A 117 -3.97 -10.85 0.72
N VAL A 118 -5.02 -10.70 -0.08
CA VAL A 118 -5.06 -9.75 -1.19
C VAL A 118 -6.41 -9.05 -1.17
N THR A 119 -6.38 -7.73 -1.25
CA THR A 119 -7.54 -6.94 -1.60
C THR A 119 -7.59 -6.75 -3.12
N LEU A 120 -8.73 -7.09 -3.71
CA LEU A 120 -9.03 -6.94 -5.12
C LEU A 120 -10.04 -5.79 -5.28
N THR A 121 -9.58 -4.62 -5.69
CA THR A 121 -10.44 -3.46 -5.94
C THR A 121 -10.78 -3.35 -7.42
N THR A 122 -12.04 -3.07 -7.75
CA THR A 122 -12.47 -2.66 -9.09
C THR A 122 -13.04 -1.24 -9.03
N TYR A 123 -12.58 -0.36 -9.92
CA TYR A 123 -12.99 1.05 -9.98
C TYR A 123 -13.11 1.56 -11.42
N ARG A 124 -13.80 2.69 -11.57
CA ARG A 124 -13.93 3.38 -12.86
C ARG A 124 -12.73 4.28 -13.13
N ALA A 125 -12.20 4.20 -14.34
CA ALA A 125 -11.21 5.14 -14.86
C ALA A 125 -11.83 6.54 -15.06
N GLY A 126 -11.02 7.58 -14.93
CA GLY A 126 -11.47 8.98 -15.11
C GLY A 126 -12.25 9.51 -13.91
N GLY A 127 -11.95 9.01 -12.71
CA GLY A 127 -12.62 9.45 -11.47
C GLY A 127 -12.40 8.56 -10.25
N GLY A 128 -11.82 7.37 -10.40
CA GLY A 128 -11.42 6.51 -9.27
C GLY A 128 -12.57 5.89 -8.46
N GLY A 129 -13.82 6.00 -8.92
CA GLY A 129 -14.98 5.52 -8.16
C GLY A 129 -14.98 4.00 -7.98
N LEU A 130 -14.78 3.52 -6.75
CA LEU A 130 -14.84 2.10 -6.38
C LEU A 130 -16.24 1.54 -6.62
N VAL A 131 -16.26 0.38 -7.28
CA VAL A 131 -17.49 -0.41 -7.53
C VAL A 131 -17.46 -1.76 -6.84
N ASP A 132 -16.30 -2.25 -6.47
CA ASP A 132 -16.07 -3.56 -5.84
C ASP A 132 -14.73 -3.56 -5.07
N ALA A 133 -14.69 -4.28 -3.95
CA ALA A 133 -13.48 -4.53 -3.17
C ALA A 133 -13.60 -5.83 -2.38
N ASP A 134 -13.05 -6.91 -2.92
CA ASP A 134 -13.02 -8.21 -2.26
C ASP A 134 -11.71 -8.43 -1.52
N ILE A 135 -11.77 -9.10 -0.37
CA ILE A 135 -10.59 -9.47 0.41
C ILE A 135 -10.48 -11.00 0.40
N VAL A 136 -9.37 -11.52 -0.09
CA VAL A 136 -9.10 -12.96 -0.09
C VAL A 136 -7.98 -13.29 0.89
N VAL A 137 -8.32 -14.05 1.90
CA VAL A 137 -7.42 -14.54 2.96
C VAL A 137 -6.76 -15.83 2.50
N ASN A 138 -5.42 -15.91 2.59
CA ASN A 138 -4.65 -17.05 2.12
C ASN A 138 -4.60 -18.19 3.16
N GLU A 139 -5.67 -18.99 3.25
CA GLU A 139 -5.68 -20.24 4.05
C GLU A 139 -4.96 -21.42 3.37
N THR A 140 -4.63 -21.27 2.09
CA THR A 140 -3.94 -22.32 1.33
C THR A 140 -2.50 -22.49 1.84
N HIS A 141 -1.88 -21.41 2.28
CA HIS A 141 -0.47 -21.37 2.67
C HIS A 141 -0.21 -20.95 4.12
N TYR A 142 -1.17 -20.36 4.80
CA TYR A 142 -1.00 -19.81 6.15
C TYR A 142 -2.05 -20.32 7.12
N ALA A 143 -1.64 -20.42 8.39
CA ALA A 143 -2.52 -20.67 9.51
C ALA A 143 -2.86 -19.35 10.22
N TRP A 144 -4.08 -19.27 10.75
CA TRP A 144 -4.61 -18.02 11.32
C TRP A 144 -4.86 -18.09 12.82
N SER A 145 -4.61 -16.99 13.51
CA SER A 145 -4.88 -16.82 14.94
C SER A 145 -5.70 -15.58 15.25
N GLU A 146 -6.27 -15.53 16.47
CA GLU A 146 -6.86 -14.35 17.08
C GLU A 146 -5.96 -13.91 18.24
N GLY A 147 -4.79 -13.37 17.91
CA GLY A 147 -3.78 -12.90 18.86
C GLY A 147 -2.36 -13.39 18.54
N PRO A 148 -1.37 -13.00 19.36
CA PRO A 148 0.04 -13.23 19.10
C PRO A 148 0.47 -14.70 19.31
N GLU A 149 -0.36 -15.53 19.94
CA GLU A 149 -0.02 -16.91 20.30
C GLU A 149 0.03 -17.89 19.11
N GLY A 150 -0.45 -17.48 17.94
CA GLY A 150 -0.40 -18.28 16.70
C GLY A 150 0.48 -17.65 15.62
N ASP A 151 0.42 -18.19 14.40
CA ASP A 151 1.29 -17.77 13.29
C ASP A 151 1.00 -16.34 12.84
N HIS A 152 -0.10 -16.11 12.12
CA HIS A 152 -0.52 -14.78 11.69
C HIS A 152 -1.86 -14.38 12.27
N ASP A 153 -1.90 -13.17 12.85
CA ASP A 153 -3.13 -12.62 13.38
C ASP A 153 -4.10 -12.19 12.28
N LEU A 154 -5.31 -12.76 12.30
CA LEU A 154 -6.30 -12.52 11.27
C LEU A 154 -6.80 -11.07 11.29
N GLN A 155 -7.04 -10.49 12.47
CA GLN A 155 -7.52 -9.10 12.58
C GLN A 155 -6.43 -8.10 12.13
N ASN A 156 -5.18 -8.30 12.52
CA ASN A 156 -4.03 -7.49 12.09
C ASN A 156 -3.93 -7.44 10.55
N THR A 157 -4.05 -8.60 9.92
CA THR A 157 -3.98 -8.71 8.45
C THR A 157 -5.21 -8.10 7.79
N LEU A 158 -6.42 -8.41 8.27
CA LEU A 158 -7.64 -7.85 7.69
C LEU A 158 -7.78 -6.35 7.91
N ALA A 159 -7.20 -5.78 8.97
CA ALA A 159 -7.17 -4.33 9.16
C ALA A 159 -6.35 -3.65 8.06
N HIS A 160 -5.23 -4.25 7.66
CA HIS A 160 -4.44 -3.79 6.51
C HIS A 160 -5.25 -3.86 5.20
N GLU A 161 -5.85 -5.03 4.92
CA GLU A 161 -6.68 -5.22 3.72
C GLU A 161 -7.90 -4.27 3.68
N ALA A 162 -8.51 -4.00 4.83
CA ALA A 162 -9.61 -3.06 4.94
C ALA A 162 -9.20 -1.61 4.60
N GLY A 163 -7.93 -1.23 4.76
CA GLY A 163 -7.45 0.06 4.27
C GLY A 163 -7.35 0.11 2.74
N HIS A 164 -6.91 -0.98 2.10
CA HIS A 164 -6.94 -1.11 0.64
C HIS A 164 -8.36 -1.12 0.08
N PHE A 165 -9.30 -1.75 0.79
CA PHE A 165 -10.73 -1.72 0.49
C PHE A 165 -11.29 -0.29 0.46
N LEU A 166 -10.70 0.61 1.24
CA LEU A 166 -11.09 2.02 1.31
C LEU A 166 -10.37 2.91 0.29
N GLY A 167 -9.36 2.40 -0.41
CA GLY A 167 -8.59 3.17 -1.38
C GLY A 167 -7.22 3.67 -0.90
N LEU A 168 -6.74 3.19 0.26
CA LEU A 168 -5.38 3.49 0.72
C LEU A 168 -4.35 2.60 0.03
N ALA A 169 -3.19 3.17 -0.28
CA ALA A 169 -2.02 2.44 -0.72
C ALA A 169 -1.11 2.13 0.48
N HIS A 170 -0.04 1.37 0.25
CA HIS A 170 0.91 1.05 1.30
C HIS A 170 1.61 2.29 1.86
N SER A 171 1.74 2.38 3.18
CA SER A 171 2.51 3.43 3.85
C SER A 171 3.99 3.06 3.95
N ALA A 172 4.85 4.09 3.93
CA ALA A 172 6.26 3.97 4.25
C ALA A 172 6.54 3.92 5.76
N GLU A 173 5.57 4.30 6.59
CA GLU A 173 5.68 4.30 8.05
C GLU A 173 5.58 2.87 8.58
N ALA A 174 6.61 2.42 9.33
CA ALA A 174 6.73 1.03 9.78
C ALA A 174 5.74 0.67 10.90
N GLU A 175 5.22 1.68 11.59
CA GLU A 175 4.20 1.51 12.63
C GLU A 175 2.77 1.68 12.10
N ALA A 176 2.58 1.98 10.80
CA ALA A 176 1.26 2.11 10.20
C ALA A 176 0.56 0.77 9.97
N THR A 177 -0.76 0.75 10.10
CA THR A 177 -1.61 -0.36 9.65
C THR A 177 -1.37 -0.62 8.17
N MET A 178 -1.25 0.43 7.34
CA MET A 178 -0.95 0.33 5.92
C MET A 178 0.51 0.03 5.57
N TYR A 179 1.40 -0.19 6.55
CA TYR A 179 2.74 -0.69 6.23
C TYR A 179 2.64 -2.04 5.53
N ALA A 180 3.30 -2.23 4.39
CA ALA A 180 3.16 -3.45 3.56
C ALA A 180 3.56 -4.76 4.27
N ARG A 181 4.08 -4.69 5.50
CA ARG A 181 4.76 -5.80 6.18
C ARG A 181 4.08 -6.17 7.50
N ALA A 182 3.77 -7.45 7.74
CA ALA A 182 3.31 -8.04 9.00
C ALA A 182 4.07 -9.33 9.37
N THR A 183 4.81 -9.34 10.49
CA THR A 183 5.53 -10.54 10.96
C THR A 183 4.57 -11.52 11.63
N PRO A 184 4.93 -12.82 11.75
CA PRO A 184 4.24 -13.71 12.68
C PRO A 184 4.11 -13.08 14.07
N HIS A 185 3.03 -13.39 14.78
CA HIS A 185 2.69 -12.87 16.11
C HIS A 185 2.39 -11.35 16.19
N GLU A 186 2.43 -10.61 15.08
CA GLU A 186 2.14 -9.18 15.07
C GLU A 186 0.65 -8.90 15.25
N THR A 187 0.31 -7.99 16.17
CA THR A 187 -1.08 -7.54 16.41
C THR A 187 -1.25 -6.03 16.35
N LYS A 188 -0.16 -5.27 16.12
CA LYS A 188 -0.17 -3.80 16.24
C LYS A 188 -1.07 -3.10 15.22
N LYS A 189 -1.28 -3.69 14.04
CA LYS A 189 -2.09 -3.10 12.96
C LYS A 189 -3.60 -3.20 13.19
N ARG A 190 -4.02 -3.86 14.27
CA ARG A 190 -5.41 -3.84 14.72
C ARG A 190 -5.87 -2.43 15.09
N ASP A 191 -4.93 -1.58 15.51
CA ASP A 191 -5.16 -0.17 15.85
C ASP A 191 -4.55 0.71 14.76
N LEU A 192 -5.30 1.72 14.29
CA LEU A 192 -4.83 2.61 13.23
C LEU A 192 -3.75 3.55 13.73
N HIS A 193 -2.68 3.68 12.96
CA HIS A 193 -1.69 4.73 13.17
C HIS A 193 -2.26 6.08 12.70
N LEU A 194 -1.65 7.17 13.18
CA LEU A 194 -2.07 8.52 12.80
C LEU A 194 -1.97 8.76 11.27
N ASP A 195 -1.00 8.12 10.62
CA ASP A 195 -0.84 8.15 9.16
C ASP A 195 -2.05 7.54 8.44
N ASP A 196 -2.54 6.40 8.93
CA ASP A 196 -3.71 5.70 8.39
C ASP A 196 -4.99 6.55 8.57
N VAL A 197 -5.17 7.14 9.76
CA VAL A 197 -6.31 8.02 10.08
C VAL A 197 -6.33 9.23 9.15
N GLN A 198 -5.19 9.87 8.92
CA GLN A 198 -5.09 11.01 8.02
C GLN A 198 -5.38 10.62 6.56
N GLY A 199 -4.88 9.46 6.12
CA GLY A 199 -5.16 8.93 4.78
C GLY A 199 -6.64 8.69 4.56
N VAL A 200 -7.31 7.99 5.48
CA VAL A 200 -8.75 7.69 5.33
C VAL A 200 -9.62 8.94 5.47
N GLN A 201 -9.25 9.90 6.33
CA GLN A 201 -9.96 11.18 6.45
C GLN A 201 -9.74 12.09 5.24
N ARG A 202 -8.64 11.93 4.50
CA ARG A 202 -8.45 12.60 3.22
C ARG A 202 -9.45 12.11 2.16
N LEU A 203 -9.86 10.85 2.23
CA LEU A 203 -10.86 10.27 1.34
C LEU A 203 -12.30 10.48 1.85
N TYR A 204 -12.53 10.34 3.15
CA TYR A 204 -13.86 10.27 3.77
C TYR A 204 -13.97 11.05 5.09
N GLY A 205 -13.39 12.25 5.18
CA GLY A 205 -13.53 13.11 6.38
C GLY A 205 -14.96 13.62 6.59
N GLY A 206 -15.27 14.21 7.74
CA GLY A 206 -16.64 14.61 8.11
C GLY A 206 -17.33 15.62 7.17
N ASP A 207 -16.56 16.40 6.40
CA ASP A 207 -17.08 17.32 5.38
C ASP A 207 -17.21 16.66 3.99
N TRP A 208 -16.86 15.38 3.87
CA TRP A 208 -16.97 14.65 2.62
C TRP A 208 -18.44 14.39 2.28
N VAL A 209 -18.84 14.87 1.11
CA VAL A 209 -20.14 14.56 0.52
C VAL A 209 -19.87 13.63 -0.66
N PRO A 210 -20.55 12.47 -0.76
CA PRO A 210 -20.43 11.62 -1.93
C PRO A 210 -20.70 12.45 -3.19
N PRO A 211 -19.86 12.34 -4.24
CA PRO A 211 -20.20 12.94 -5.52
C PRO A 211 -21.61 12.44 -5.88
N GLU A 212 -22.54 13.36 -6.17
CA GLU A 212 -23.91 12.98 -6.51
C GLU A 212 -23.85 11.88 -7.56
N ALA A 213 -24.56 10.77 -7.34
CA ALA A 213 -24.63 9.67 -8.28
C ALA A 213 -25.19 10.24 -9.59
N GLY A 214 -24.28 10.62 -10.50
CA GLY A 214 -24.63 11.33 -11.71
C GLY A 214 -25.64 10.51 -12.48
N THR A 215 -26.87 11.03 -12.58
CA THR A 215 -27.75 10.66 -13.68
C THR A 215 -26.98 10.97 -14.95
N GLU A 216 -26.85 9.98 -15.83
CA GLU A 216 -26.23 10.09 -17.15
C GLU A 216 -26.93 11.18 -18.00
N SER A 217 -26.66 12.46 -17.76
CA SER A 217 -27.18 13.57 -18.57
C SER A 217 -26.63 14.92 -18.10
N GLU A 218 -25.32 15.16 -18.24
CA GLU A 218 -24.83 16.54 -18.42
C GLU A 218 -23.41 16.55 -19.01
N LEU A 219 -23.25 15.95 -20.19
CA LEU A 219 -22.34 16.54 -21.18
C LEU A 219 -23.14 17.68 -21.82
N GLU A 220 -22.68 18.91 -21.63
CA GLU A 220 -23.03 20.17 -22.32
C GLU A 220 -23.43 21.30 -21.36
N ALA A 221 -22.45 21.85 -20.64
CA ALA A 221 -22.46 23.26 -20.28
C ALA A 221 -21.02 23.75 -20.03
N GLU A 222 -20.36 24.27 -21.07
CA GLU A 222 -19.18 25.10 -20.88
C GLU A 222 -19.57 26.40 -20.15
N PRO A 223 -18.86 26.81 -19.08
CA PRO A 223 -18.92 28.18 -18.62
C PRO A 223 -17.90 29.05 -19.40
N PRO A 224 -18.25 30.31 -19.71
CA PRO A 224 -17.45 31.18 -20.55
C PRO A 224 -16.18 31.64 -19.84
N GLY A 225 -15.13 31.86 -20.64
CA GLY A 225 -13.85 32.36 -20.18
C GLY A 225 -13.92 33.62 -19.34
N GLY A 226 -13.03 33.67 -18.34
CA GLY A 226 -12.78 34.86 -17.53
C GLY A 226 -11.36 34.84 -16.95
N CYS A 227 -10.42 35.45 -17.66
CA CYS A 227 -9.09 35.77 -17.16
C CYS A 227 -9.19 36.81 -16.03
N GLN A 228 -8.60 36.56 -14.85
CA GLN A 228 -8.12 37.61 -13.95
C GLN A 228 -6.84 37.19 -13.22
N ALA A 229 -5.75 37.87 -13.54
CA ALA A 229 -4.51 37.89 -12.78
C ALA A 229 -4.61 38.94 -11.66
N GLY A 230 -4.16 38.62 -10.45
CA GLY A 230 -4.04 39.57 -9.34
C GLY A 230 -2.76 39.30 -8.54
N PRO A 231 -2.10 40.34 -7.99
CA PRO A 231 -0.65 40.33 -7.78
C PRO A 231 -0.23 39.93 -6.36
N TRP A 232 0.85 39.15 -6.33
CA TRP A 232 1.84 38.99 -5.26
C TRP A 232 2.20 40.31 -4.56
N ALA A 233 1.99 40.35 -3.24
CA ALA A 233 2.62 41.34 -2.36
C ALA A 233 2.95 40.66 -1.02
N ALA A 234 4.24 40.36 -0.84
CA ALA A 234 4.83 39.89 0.40
C ALA A 234 5.08 41.05 1.36
N SER A 235 4.83 40.87 2.66
CA SER A 235 5.54 41.54 3.77
C SER A 235 5.29 40.80 5.10
N PRO A 236 6.34 40.55 5.92
CA PRO A 236 6.22 39.86 7.20
C PRO A 236 5.99 40.83 8.38
N PRO A 237 5.31 40.42 9.48
CA PRO A 237 5.18 41.28 10.66
C PRO A 237 6.36 41.15 11.62
N LEU A 238 6.96 42.30 11.91
CA LEU A 238 7.94 42.57 12.97
C LEU A 238 7.21 42.74 14.32
N TRP A 239 7.50 41.88 15.32
CA TRP A 239 7.08 42.11 16.72
C TRP A 239 8.20 41.79 17.72
N VAL A 240 9.19 42.67 17.77
CA VAL A 240 10.05 42.94 18.94
C VAL A 240 10.35 44.44 18.86
N TRP A 241 10.18 45.33 19.83
CA TRP A 241 10.30 45.34 21.29
C TRP A 241 9.25 46.34 21.86
N ILE A 242 8.93 46.40 23.15
CA ILE A 242 9.62 47.25 24.14
C ILE A 242 9.04 46.91 25.54
N PHE A 243 9.84 46.21 26.37
CA PHE A 243 10.45 46.59 27.66
C PHE A 243 9.46 46.83 28.83
N GLY A 244 9.67 46.41 30.07
CA GLY A 244 10.86 46.02 30.84
C GLY A 244 10.56 46.28 32.34
N VAL A 245 11.47 45.89 33.24
CA VAL A 245 11.44 46.03 34.73
C VAL A 245 10.82 44.77 35.39
N ALA A 246 11.49 43.96 36.20
CA ALA A 246 12.50 44.25 37.20
C ALA A 246 13.60 43.17 37.26
N GLY A 247 14.82 43.55 36.90
CA GLY A 247 16.01 42.99 37.51
C GLY A 247 16.47 43.97 38.57
N LEU A 248 16.30 43.62 39.85
CA LEU A 248 17.08 44.07 41.00
C LEU A 248 16.43 43.50 42.26
N LEU A 249 16.94 42.37 42.73
CA LEU A 249 17.24 42.09 44.15
C LEU A 249 17.84 40.68 44.22
N ALA A 250 19.12 40.63 43.87
CA ALA A 250 19.98 39.55 44.31
C ALA A 250 20.08 39.57 45.84
N LEU A 251 20.30 38.37 46.39
CA LEU A 251 20.88 38.10 47.71
C LEU A 251 19.98 38.38 48.92
N ARG A 252 19.27 37.34 49.38
CA ARG A 252 19.38 36.92 50.79
C ARG A 252 18.75 35.55 51.07
N ARG A 253 19.59 34.69 51.69
CA ARG A 253 19.29 33.54 52.56
C ARG A 253 19.43 32.13 51.96
N ARG A 254 20.61 31.58 52.28
CA ARG A 254 20.97 30.16 52.36
C ARG A 254 20.09 29.42 53.39
N ARG A 255 19.66 28.19 53.09
CA ARG A 255 19.73 26.94 53.93
C ARG A 255 18.56 25.96 53.65
N ALA A 256 18.90 24.67 53.79
CA ALA A 256 18.07 23.43 53.85
C ALA A 256 17.79 22.74 52.49
N LEU A 257 18.55 21.68 52.12
CA LEU A 257 18.39 20.25 52.48
C LEU A 257 17.26 19.58 51.66
N ALA A 258 17.56 18.84 50.58
CA ALA A 258 17.97 17.42 50.53
C ALA A 258 16.79 16.43 50.62
N VAL A 259 16.42 15.79 49.50
CA VAL A 259 15.88 14.41 49.31
C VAL A 259 16.00 14.13 47.79
N VAL A 260 17.02 13.41 47.29
CA VAL A 260 17.18 11.93 47.11
C VAL A 260 16.27 11.30 46.03
N ALA A 261 16.93 10.59 45.11
CA ALA A 261 16.54 9.40 44.31
C ALA A 261 16.77 9.63 42.80
N VAL A 262 17.95 9.32 42.26
CA VAL A 262 18.30 8.00 41.68
C VAL A 262 17.26 7.53 40.67
N PHE A 263 17.45 7.94 39.41
CA PHE A 263 17.14 7.13 38.23
C PHE A 263 18.18 7.46 37.14
N GLY A 264 19.43 7.09 37.43
CA GLY A 264 20.39 6.73 36.38
C GLY A 264 20.11 5.27 36.02
N GLY A 265 19.12 5.06 35.16
CA GLY A 265 18.77 3.74 34.63
C GLY A 265 18.99 3.74 33.13
N LEU A 266 20.03 3.02 32.71
CA LEU A 266 20.15 2.32 31.43
C LEU A 266 19.28 2.86 30.27
N PHE A 267 19.83 3.76 29.45
CA PHE A 267 19.53 3.71 28.02
C PHE A 267 20.26 2.49 27.46
N MET A 268 19.69 1.31 27.66
CA MET A 268 19.95 0.20 26.75
C MET A 268 19.34 0.65 25.43
N ALA A 269 20.21 0.93 24.46
CA ALA A 269 19.79 0.96 23.07
C ALA A 269 19.23 -0.44 22.77
N GLU A 270 17.92 -0.58 22.87
CA GLU A 270 17.22 -1.68 22.23
C GLU A 270 17.48 -1.53 20.75
N GLY A 271 18.48 -2.28 20.27
CA GLY A 271 18.64 -2.55 18.87
C GLY A 271 17.35 -3.21 18.41
N GLN A 272 16.46 -2.42 17.83
CA GLN A 272 15.34 -2.94 17.08
C GLN A 272 15.93 -3.76 15.93
N ALA A 273 15.97 -5.07 16.13
CA ALA A 273 16.17 -6.03 15.07
C ALA A 273 15.01 -5.81 14.09
N GLN A 274 15.28 -5.09 13.00
CA GLN A 274 14.30 -4.87 11.94
C GLN A 274 14.00 -6.20 11.26
N ALA A 275 12.89 -6.84 11.64
CA ALA A 275 12.33 -7.98 10.92
C ALA A 275 11.29 -7.45 9.91
N SER A 276 11.59 -7.64 8.62
CA SER A 276 10.79 -7.24 7.46
C SER A 276 9.67 -8.25 7.20
N ALA A 277 8.48 -7.81 6.80
CA ALA A 277 7.33 -8.72 6.77
C ALA A 277 6.22 -8.54 5.70
N PHE A 278 6.55 -8.19 4.46
CA PHE A 278 6.29 -9.22 3.46
C PHE A 278 7.31 -10.30 3.84
N ARG A 279 7.12 -11.60 3.60
CA ARG A 279 8.34 -12.40 3.41
C ARG A 279 9.01 -11.77 2.18
N ALA A 280 9.89 -10.81 2.44
CA ALA A 280 10.63 -10.08 1.45
C ALA A 280 11.48 -11.17 0.87
N LEU A 281 11.05 -11.68 -0.28
CA LEU A 281 11.78 -12.76 -0.89
C LEU A 281 13.12 -12.13 -1.24
N SER A 282 14.19 -12.65 -0.63
CA SER A 282 15.52 -12.23 -1.01
C SER A 282 15.68 -12.51 -2.50
N LEU A 283 16.63 -11.82 -3.13
CA LEU A 283 16.89 -12.04 -4.55
C LEU A 283 17.18 -13.52 -4.83
N GLU A 284 17.91 -14.16 -3.91
CA GLU A 284 18.18 -15.60 -3.87
C GLU A 284 16.88 -16.40 -3.82
N GLY A 285 15.98 -16.09 -2.87
CA GLY A 285 14.72 -16.81 -2.75
C GLY A 285 13.82 -16.66 -3.98
N LEU A 286 13.78 -15.46 -4.60
CA LEU A 286 13.06 -15.27 -5.86
C LEU A 286 13.67 -16.12 -6.97
N ALA A 287 15.01 -16.14 -7.07
CA ALA A 287 15.74 -16.92 -8.07
C ALA A 287 15.55 -18.43 -7.88
N GLU A 288 15.59 -18.93 -6.65
CA GLU A 288 15.39 -20.35 -6.32
C GLU A 288 14.01 -20.88 -6.73
N ARG A 289 13.00 -20.00 -6.74
CA ARG A 289 11.61 -20.35 -7.10
C ARG A 289 11.29 -20.10 -8.57
N ALA A 290 12.14 -19.39 -9.30
CA ALA A 290 11.92 -19.06 -10.71
C ALA A 290 12.46 -20.17 -11.62
N ASP A 291 11.71 -20.52 -12.66
CA ASP A 291 12.21 -21.37 -13.75
C ASP A 291 13.34 -20.66 -14.50
N PHE A 292 13.19 -19.35 -14.67
CA PHE A 292 14.16 -18.46 -15.31
C PHE A 292 13.88 -16.99 -14.96
N VAL A 293 14.88 -16.14 -15.20
CA VAL A 293 14.77 -14.68 -15.02
C VAL A 293 15.09 -14.00 -16.35
N VAL A 294 14.16 -13.20 -16.85
CA VAL A 294 14.30 -12.48 -18.14
C VAL A 294 14.40 -10.99 -17.90
N GLU A 295 14.99 -10.29 -18.86
CA GLU A 295 14.90 -8.85 -18.99
C GLU A 295 14.66 -8.48 -20.46
N GLY A 296 13.76 -7.53 -20.69
CA GLY A 296 13.39 -7.09 -22.03
C GLY A 296 12.20 -6.14 -22.06
N PRO A 297 11.87 -5.57 -23.23
CA PRO A 297 10.72 -4.69 -23.36
C PRO A 297 9.41 -5.49 -23.34
N VAL A 298 8.40 -4.92 -22.69
CA VAL A 298 7.01 -5.36 -22.79
C VAL A 298 6.45 -4.89 -24.14
N VAL A 299 6.23 -5.82 -25.06
CA VAL A 299 5.85 -5.51 -26.46
C VAL A 299 4.35 -5.62 -26.71
N ALA A 300 3.60 -6.27 -25.83
CA ALA A 300 2.14 -6.29 -25.85
C ALA A 300 1.58 -6.50 -24.44
N VAL A 301 0.46 -5.84 -24.14
CA VAL A 301 -0.32 -6.05 -22.92
C VAL A 301 -1.78 -6.25 -23.33
N THR A 302 -2.38 -7.36 -22.92
CA THR A 302 -3.78 -7.66 -23.20
C THR A 302 -4.50 -8.07 -21.92
N ALA A 303 -5.60 -7.41 -21.61
CA ALA A 303 -6.43 -7.69 -20.44
C ALA A 303 -7.84 -8.14 -20.88
N ARG A 304 -8.40 -9.11 -20.16
CA ARG A 304 -9.76 -9.62 -20.41
C ARG A 304 -10.42 -10.11 -19.12
N TRP A 305 -11.74 -10.14 -19.10
CA TRP A 305 -12.50 -10.73 -18.00
C TRP A 305 -12.46 -12.27 -18.04
N GLU A 306 -12.21 -12.89 -16.90
CA GLU A 306 -12.30 -14.32 -16.65
C GLU A 306 -12.91 -14.53 -15.25
N GLY A 307 -14.19 -14.94 -15.18
CA GLY A 307 -14.85 -15.31 -13.93
C GLY A 307 -14.82 -14.23 -12.83
N GLY A 308 -15.13 -12.97 -13.18
CA GLY A 308 -15.12 -11.84 -12.24
C GLY A 308 -13.75 -11.17 -12.03
N LEU A 309 -12.68 -11.77 -12.58
CA LEU A 309 -11.34 -11.20 -12.55
C LEU A 309 -10.96 -10.62 -13.91
N ILE A 310 -10.23 -9.51 -13.92
CA ILE A 310 -9.47 -9.10 -15.10
C ILE A 310 -8.14 -9.85 -15.04
N ILE A 311 -7.81 -10.59 -16.11
CA ILE A 311 -6.53 -11.26 -16.27
C ILE A 311 -5.74 -10.55 -17.34
N THR A 312 -4.57 -10.04 -16.96
CA THR A 312 -3.62 -9.37 -17.85
C THR A 312 -2.51 -10.33 -18.28
N HIS A 313 -2.24 -10.33 -19.58
CA HIS A 313 -1.10 -11.00 -20.19
C HIS A 313 -0.15 -9.95 -20.76
N ALA A 314 1.10 -9.96 -20.33
CA ALA A 314 2.17 -9.12 -20.84
C ALA A 314 3.18 -9.97 -21.62
N LEU A 315 3.35 -9.70 -22.92
CA LEU A 315 4.35 -10.34 -23.76
C LEU A 315 5.66 -9.57 -23.62
N ILE A 316 6.69 -10.25 -23.11
CA ILE A 316 8.03 -9.70 -22.94
C ILE A 316 8.92 -10.34 -23.99
N ARG A 317 9.55 -9.51 -24.82
CA ARG A 317 10.60 -9.97 -25.72
C ARG A 317 11.90 -10.07 -24.94
N VAL A 318 12.50 -11.25 -24.89
CA VAL A 318 13.69 -11.48 -24.06
C VAL A 318 14.92 -10.94 -24.77
N GLU A 319 15.56 -9.93 -24.17
CA GLU A 319 16.84 -9.38 -24.64
C GLU A 319 18.00 -9.95 -23.82
N VAL A 320 17.79 -10.11 -22.52
CA VAL A 320 18.78 -10.67 -21.60
C VAL A 320 18.14 -11.81 -20.80
N CYS A 321 18.74 -12.98 -20.88
CA CYS A 321 18.45 -14.07 -19.95
C CYS A 321 19.41 -13.96 -18.76
N HIS A 322 18.89 -13.82 -17.55
CA HIS A 322 19.67 -13.69 -16.30
C HIS A 322 19.81 -15.01 -15.55
N LEU A 323 18.83 -15.90 -15.61
CA LEU A 323 18.87 -17.20 -14.94
C LEU A 323 18.09 -18.24 -15.74
N GLY A 324 18.50 -19.51 -15.66
CA GLY A 324 17.80 -20.62 -16.31
C GLY A 324 17.97 -20.63 -17.83
N ARG A 325 17.01 -21.24 -18.52
CA ARG A 325 16.95 -21.27 -20.00
C ARG A 325 15.75 -20.44 -20.44
N CYS A 326 16.02 -19.24 -20.94
CA CYS A 326 14.96 -18.33 -21.34
C CYS A 326 14.51 -18.59 -22.80
N PRO A 327 13.20 -18.52 -23.08
CA PRO A 327 12.70 -18.45 -24.45
C PRO A 327 13.02 -17.09 -25.09
N ALA A 328 12.76 -16.95 -26.40
CA ALA A 328 12.91 -15.66 -27.09
C ALA A 328 11.82 -14.64 -26.68
N GLU A 329 10.63 -15.14 -26.32
CA GLU A 329 9.52 -14.34 -25.79
C GLU A 329 8.85 -15.10 -24.65
N VAL A 330 8.31 -14.38 -23.68
CA VAL A 330 7.56 -14.96 -22.56
C VAL A 330 6.29 -14.18 -22.28
N LEU A 331 5.21 -14.90 -21.97
CA LEU A 331 3.92 -14.32 -21.61
C LEU A 331 3.75 -14.35 -20.09
N ALA A 332 3.91 -13.20 -19.44
CA ALA A 332 3.63 -13.04 -18.02
C ALA A 332 2.12 -12.86 -17.80
N ARG A 333 1.58 -13.52 -16.78
CA ARG A 333 0.17 -13.44 -16.39
C ARG A 333 0.04 -12.80 -15.02
N THR A 334 -0.89 -11.87 -14.86
CA THR A 334 -1.24 -11.24 -13.58
C THR A 334 -2.75 -11.05 -13.47
N VAL A 335 -3.27 -11.03 -12.24
CA VAL A 335 -4.64 -10.61 -11.94
C VAL A 335 -4.67 -9.08 -11.83
N GLY A 336 -5.73 -8.47 -12.33
CA GLY A 336 -5.89 -7.03 -12.50
C GLY A 336 -5.60 -6.55 -13.92
N GLY A 337 -5.74 -5.25 -14.13
CA GLY A 337 -5.61 -4.56 -15.41
C GLY A 337 -6.84 -3.74 -15.75
N ARG A 338 -6.91 -3.28 -17.00
CA ARG A 338 -7.99 -2.41 -17.49
C ARG A 338 -8.73 -3.04 -18.65
N VAL A 339 -10.07 -3.05 -18.58
CA VAL A 339 -10.95 -3.46 -19.67
C VAL A 339 -12.05 -2.41 -19.82
N GLY A 340 -11.96 -1.61 -20.88
CA GLY A 340 -12.86 -0.48 -21.08
C GLY A 340 -12.63 0.63 -20.05
N ASP A 341 -13.71 1.02 -19.38
CA ASP A 341 -13.74 2.02 -18.30
C ASP A 341 -13.45 1.43 -16.92
N LEU A 342 -13.34 0.10 -16.79
CA LEU A 342 -13.09 -0.57 -15.51
C LEU A 342 -11.62 -0.94 -15.37
N ILE A 343 -11.05 -0.59 -14.22
CA ILE A 343 -9.73 -1.01 -13.76
C ILE A 343 -9.96 -1.94 -12.57
N GLN A 344 -9.29 -3.09 -12.59
CA GLN A 344 -9.23 -4.00 -11.45
C GLN A 344 -7.78 -4.11 -10.99
N GLU A 345 -7.58 -4.10 -9.69
CA GLU A 345 -6.29 -4.03 -9.04
C GLU A 345 -6.25 -5.05 -7.90
N ALA A 346 -5.27 -5.93 -7.95
CA ALA A 346 -4.99 -6.91 -6.91
C ALA A 346 -3.73 -6.48 -6.17
N GLU A 347 -3.87 -6.11 -4.91
CA GLU A 347 -2.76 -5.52 -4.15
C GLU A 347 -1.54 -6.42 -4.04
N GLY A 348 -0.38 -5.79 -4.19
CA GLY A 348 0.90 -6.47 -4.13
C GLY A 348 1.25 -7.29 -5.38
N LEU A 349 0.37 -7.41 -6.38
CA LEU A 349 0.66 -8.09 -7.65
C LEU A 349 1.49 -7.23 -8.61
N ALA A 350 2.14 -7.90 -9.56
CA ALA A 350 2.91 -7.21 -10.59
C ALA A 350 2.00 -6.50 -11.59
N HIS A 351 2.35 -5.26 -11.93
CA HIS A 351 1.74 -4.49 -13.01
C HIS A 351 2.72 -4.36 -14.19
N PHE A 352 2.19 -4.32 -15.42
CA PHE A 352 2.97 -4.22 -16.64
C PHE A 352 2.48 -3.09 -17.54
N ASP A 353 3.40 -2.20 -17.91
CA ASP A 353 3.16 -1.09 -18.82
C ASP A 353 3.66 -1.43 -20.23
N LEU A 354 2.87 -1.09 -21.26
CA LEU A 354 3.31 -1.29 -22.64
C LEU A 354 4.56 -0.44 -22.92
N GLY A 355 5.60 -1.07 -23.45
CA GLY A 355 6.87 -0.42 -23.81
C GLY A 355 7.85 -0.25 -22.67
N GLU A 356 7.51 -0.61 -21.43
CA GLU A 356 8.49 -0.58 -20.34
C GLU A 356 9.56 -1.65 -20.53
N GLN A 357 10.77 -1.37 -20.03
CA GLN A 357 11.79 -2.40 -19.86
C GLN A 357 11.55 -3.10 -18.53
N ALA A 358 11.30 -4.40 -18.56
CA ALA A 358 11.00 -5.19 -17.37
C ALA A 358 12.03 -6.29 -17.14
N LEU A 359 12.48 -6.44 -15.88
CA LEU A 359 13.18 -7.63 -15.39
C LEU A 359 12.21 -8.44 -14.54
N VAL A 360 12.00 -9.71 -14.90
CA VAL A 360 10.91 -10.53 -14.32
C VAL A 360 11.38 -11.94 -13.97
N PHE A 361 11.02 -12.37 -12.77
CA PHE A 361 11.20 -13.73 -12.25
C PHE A 361 10.01 -14.58 -12.67
N MET A 362 10.23 -15.51 -13.59
CA MET A 362 9.16 -16.26 -14.23
C MET A 362 8.99 -17.63 -13.57
N GLY A 363 7.76 -17.93 -13.21
CA GLY A 363 7.36 -19.21 -12.63
C GLY A 363 7.02 -20.26 -13.68
N PRO A 364 6.43 -21.39 -13.22
CA PRO A 364 6.03 -22.48 -14.10
C PRO A 364 4.98 -22.04 -15.12
N ALA A 365 5.02 -22.67 -16.30
CA ALA A 365 4.01 -22.49 -17.34
C ALA A 365 2.68 -23.11 -16.94
N ARG A 366 1.62 -22.39 -17.21
CA ARG A 366 0.25 -22.89 -17.21
C ARG A 366 -0.05 -23.61 -18.53
N PRO A 367 -1.15 -24.38 -18.63
CA PRO A 367 -1.51 -25.11 -19.85
C PRO A 367 -1.65 -24.23 -21.11
N ASP A 368 -1.97 -22.94 -20.94
CA ASP A 368 -2.08 -21.94 -22.00
C ASP A 368 -0.72 -21.30 -22.39
N GLY A 369 0.38 -21.73 -21.76
CA GLY A 369 1.73 -21.22 -21.98
C GLY A 369 2.06 -19.94 -21.20
N ALA A 370 1.07 -19.30 -20.57
CA ALA A 370 1.30 -18.13 -19.73
C ALA A 370 1.97 -18.52 -18.41
N ARG A 371 2.71 -17.59 -17.81
CA ARG A 371 3.53 -17.85 -16.62
C ARG A 371 3.25 -16.86 -15.51
N ALA A 372 3.16 -17.38 -14.29
CA ALA A 372 3.06 -16.57 -13.08
C ALA A 372 4.35 -15.76 -12.85
N VAL A 373 4.21 -14.57 -12.25
CA VAL A 373 5.35 -13.77 -11.76
C VAL A 373 5.67 -14.22 -10.34
N ILE A 374 6.87 -14.77 -10.13
CA ILE A 374 7.27 -15.31 -8.81
C ILE A 374 7.40 -14.18 -7.80
N GLY A 375 6.68 -14.30 -6.68
CA GLY A 375 6.68 -13.27 -5.64
C GLY A 375 5.86 -12.04 -5.99
N ALA A 376 4.93 -12.16 -6.95
CA ALA A 376 4.04 -11.08 -7.36
C ALA A 376 4.83 -9.81 -7.74
N GLY A 377 4.49 -8.62 -7.23
CA GLY A 377 5.22 -7.39 -7.52
C GLY A 377 6.68 -7.42 -7.04
N GLN A 378 7.04 -8.30 -6.11
CA GLN A 378 8.45 -8.54 -5.74
C GLN A 378 9.22 -9.37 -6.79
N GLY A 379 8.55 -9.95 -7.77
CA GLY A 379 9.18 -10.65 -8.88
C GLY A 379 9.44 -9.77 -10.10
N LYS A 380 8.99 -8.52 -10.08
CA LYS A 380 9.04 -7.64 -11.25
C LYS A 380 9.76 -6.33 -10.91
N PHE A 381 10.66 -5.95 -11.79
CA PHE A 381 11.33 -4.67 -11.74
C PHE A 381 11.11 -3.93 -13.06
N SER A 382 10.70 -2.68 -12.98
CA SER A 382 10.80 -1.75 -14.10
C SER A 382 12.21 -1.19 -14.14
N VAL A 383 12.81 -1.13 -15.31
CA VAL A 383 14.19 -0.69 -15.53
C VAL A 383 14.15 0.59 -16.36
N LEU A 384 14.63 1.69 -15.79
CA LEU A 384 14.77 2.96 -16.51
C LEU A 384 16.21 3.17 -16.95
N PRO A 385 16.45 3.71 -18.15
CA PRO A 385 17.79 4.06 -18.59
C PRO A 385 18.40 5.16 -17.72
N GLY A 386 19.72 5.15 -17.58
CA GLY A 386 20.44 6.10 -16.74
C GLY A 386 21.92 5.72 -16.57
N PRO A 387 22.67 6.47 -15.73
CA PRO A 387 24.04 6.11 -15.35
C PRO A 387 24.14 4.69 -14.79
N ASP A 388 25.29 4.03 -14.93
CA ASP A 388 25.52 2.65 -14.46
C ASP A 388 24.50 1.63 -14.98
N GLY A 389 24.04 1.80 -16.22
CA GLY A 389 23.11 0.90 -16.87
C GLY A 389 21.66 1.04 -16.41
N GLY A 390 21.33 2.10 -15.67
CA GLY A 390 19.97 2.48 -15.31
C GLY A 390 19.58 2.23 -13.86
N TRP A 391 18.30 2.46 -13.56
CA TRP A 391 17.70 2.23 -12.24
C TRP A 391 16.62 1.15 -12.36
N ALA A 392 16.65 0.18 -11.45
CA ALA A 392 15.63 -0.84 -11.32
C ALA A 392 14.78 -0.57 -10.07
N PHE A 393 13.46 -0.59 -10.20
CA PHE A 393 12.55 -0.41 -9.06
C PHE A 393 11.37 -1.37 -9.16
N ARG A 394 10.77 -1.67 -8.02
CA ARG A 394 9.56 -2.48 -7.94
C ARG A 394 8.37 -1.56 -8.11
N SER A 395 7.51 -1.82 -9.08
CA SER A 395 6.23 -1.13 -9.19
C SER A 395 5.21 -1.92 -8.38
N LEU A 396 4.80 -1.41 -7.22
CA LEU A 396 3.80 -2.05 -6.35
C LEU A 396 2.40 -1.41 -6.44
N HIS A 397 2.26 -0.15 -6.89
CA HIS A 397 1.09 0.39 -7.63
C HIS A 397 1.38 1.83 -8.13
N PRO A 398 0.49 2.45 -8.94
CA PRO A 398 0.80 2.93 -10.28
C PRO A 398 1.72 4.17 -10.27
N LEU A 399 2.63 4.24 -11.24
CA LEU A 399 3.36 5.48 -11.49
C LEU A 399 2.67 6.23 -12.63
N PRO A 400 2.16 7.45 -12.41
CA PRO A 400 1.97 8.36 -13.53
C PRO A 400 3.35 8.70 -14.13
N LEU A 401 3.49 8.53 -15.44
CA LEU A 401 4.62 9.02 -16.23
C LEU A 401 4.49 10.54 -16.41
N VAL A 402 5.08 11.37 -15.53
CA VAL A 402 5.28 12.79 -15.90
C VAL A 402 6.54 13.42 -15.27
N GLY A 403 7.46 13.85 -16.14
CA GLY A 403 8.24 15.08 -15.99
C GLY A 403 9.58 15.03 -15.21
N PRO A 404 10.56 15.89 -15.56
CA PRO A 404 11.91 15.91 -14.98
C PRO A 404 12.00 16.44 -13.53
N GLU A 405 10.87 16.71 -12.86
CA GLU A 405 10.82 17.33 -11.53
C GLU A 405 9.84 16.65 -10.55
N ALA A 406 9.74 15.31 -10.57
CA ALA A 406 9.00 14.58 -9.54
C ALA A 406 9.77 14.61 -8.19
N PRO A 407 9.14 14.99 -7.05
CA PRO A 407 9.81 15.07 -5.76
C PRO A 407 10.36 13.71 -5.30
N ALA A 408 11.52 13.75 -4.64
CA ALA A 408 12.30 12.62 -4.14
C ALA A 408 11.67 11.86 -2.94
N ALA A 409 10.37 11.58 -2.97
CA ALA A 409 9.63 10.91 -1.90
C ALA A 409 9.05 9.54 -2.33
N ARG A 410 9.72 8.82 -3.24
CA ARG A 410 9.35 7.44 -3.61
C ARG A 410 10.47 6.49 -3.23
N ALA A 411 10.54 6.17 -1.95
CA ALA A 411 11.60 5.39 -1.33
C ALA A 411 11.14 3.99 -0.90
N TRP A 412 10.63 3.21 -1.85
CA TRP A 412 10.83 1.76 -1.83
C TRP A 412 11.84 1.36 -2.91
N ARG A 413 13.04 1.94 -2.69
CA ARG A 413 14.40 1.60 -3.16
C ARG A 413 14.52 1.18 -4.63
N ALA A 414 14.53 2.18 -5.51
CA ALA A 414 15.28 2.05 -6.76
C ALA A 414 16.73 1.64 -6.44
N VAL A 415 17.21 0.60 -7.12
CA VAL A 415 18.60 0.12 -7.03
C VAL A 415 19.29 0.36 -8.37
N PRO A 416 20.61 0.58 -8.40
CA PRO A 416 21.33 0.60 -9.67
C PRO A 416 21.08 -0.73 -10.41
N ALA A 417 20.64 -0.66 -11.66
CA ALA A 417 20.30 -1.85 -12.44
C ALA A 417 21.53 -2.75 -12.63
N ALA A 418 22.73 -2.17 -12.79
CA ALA A 418 23.97 -2.95 -12.80
C ALA A 418 24.19 -3.77 -11.53
N SER A 419 23.87 -3.23 -10.35
CA SER A 419 23.99 -3.96 -9.08
C SER A 419 23.04 -5.14 -9.00
N LEU A 420 21.79 -4.96 -9.45
CA LEU A 420 20.79 -6.03 -9.52
C LEU A 420 21.24 -7.15 -10.49
N ARG A 421 21.68 -6.77 -11.70
CA ARG A 421 22.18 -7.72 -12.71
C ARG A 421 23.43 -8.45 -12.21
N ALA A 422 24.35 -7.78 -11.51
CA ALA A 422 25.54 -8.39 -10.93
C ALA A 422 25.18 -9.40 -9.82
N ALA A 423 24.21 -9.06 -8.97
CA ALA A 423 23.71 -9.98 -7.94
C ALA A 423 23.09 -11.23 -8.59
N LEU A 424 22.26 -11.07 -9.62
CA LEU A 424 21.70 -12.20 -10.40
C LEU A 424 22.79 -13.08 -11.04
N ALA A 425 23.82 -12.45 -11.63
CA ALA A 425 24.94 -13.19 -12.20
C ALA A 425 25.69 -14.02 -11.16
N ALA A 426 25.78 -13.55 -9.90
CA ALA A 426 26.43 -14.27 -8.81
C ALA A 426 25.67 -15.53 -8.34
N LEU A 427 24.37 -15.63 -8.68
CA LEU A 427 23.50 -16.78 -8.36
C LEU A 427 23.61 -17.92 -9.37
N ARG A 428 24.27 -17.72 -10.52
CA ARG A 428 24.42 -18.72 -11.59
C ARG A 428 25.39 -19.88 -11.26
N ARG A 429 25.78 -20.05 -10.00
CA ARG A 429 26.83 -21.01 -9.60
C ARG A 429 26.37 -22.45 -9.64
#